data_AF-A0AAW7YJ30-F1
#
_entry.id   AF-A0AAW7YJ30-F1
#
_cell.length_a   1.000
_cell.length_b   1.000
_cell.length_c   1.000
_cell.angle_alpha   90.00
_cell.angle_beta   90.00
_cell.angle_gamma   90.00
#
_symmetry.space_group_name_H-M   'P 1'
#
loop_
_entity.id
_entity.type
_entity.pdbx_description
1 polymer ?
#
loop_
_entity_poly.entity_id
_entity_poly.type
_entity_poly.pdbx_seq_one_letter_code
_entity_poly.pdbx_strand_id
1 'polypeptide(L)'
;MPNKLKTRLENIVEISRQALLQLEIQVKNTITSNDENILTDNLSINEVQYQLNSEQLLNLLAKRQALISQLFENYTQKQLSVELTMINEMITLDQKLTSLSQKNKQALATQVTKLKKSSKVRDLYNKY
;
A
#
# COMPACT_ATOMS: atom_id res chain seq x y z
N MET A 1 -28.17 -7.74 -17.61
CA MET A 1 -27.78 -7.08 -16.35
C MET A 1 -26.36 -6.45 -16.42
N PRO A 2 -26.02 -5.63 -17.45
CA PRO A 2 -24.70 -4.98 -17.54
C PRO A 2 -24.42 -4.05 -16.35
N ASN A 3 -25.46 -3.45 -15.76
CA ASN A 3 -25.30 -2.49 -14.66
C ASN A 3 -24.64 -3.08 -13.40
N LYS A 4 -24.89 -4.36 -13.06
CA LYS A 4 -24.32 -4.99 -11.86
C LYS A 4 -22.82 -5.28 -11.99
N LEU A 5 -22.38 -5.71 -13.18
CA LEU A 5 -20.96 -5.96 -13.45
C LEU A 5 -20.17 -4.66 -13.38
N LYS A 6 -20.67 -3.62 -14.06
CA LYS A 6 -20.08 -2.29 -14.06
C LYS A 6 -19.90 -1.73 -12.64
N THR A 7 -20.96 -1.75 -11.82
CA THR A 7 -20.87 -1.29 -10.42
C THR A 7 -19.85 -2.08 -9.59
N ARG A 8 -19.72 -3.39 -9.82
CA ARG A 8 -18.70 -4.20 -9.11
C ARG A 8 -17.28 -3.80 -9.52
N LEU A 9 -17.05 -3.59 -10.82
CA LEU A 9 -15.76 -3.13 -11.33
C LEU A 9 -15.42 -1.72 -10.82
N GLU A 10 -16.39 -0.79 -10.83
CA GLU A 10 -16.24 0.55 -10.26
C GLU A 10 -15.82 0.50 -8.79
N ASN A 11 -16.46 -0.36 -7.99
CA ASN A 11 -16.08 -0.54 -6.59
C ASN A 11 -14.65 -1.07 -6.42
N ILE A 12 -14.22 -2.01 -7.27
CA ILE A 12 -12.85 -2.53 -7.24
C ILE A 12 -11.86 -1.42 -7.62
N VAL A 13 -12.13 -0.66 -8.68
CA VAL A 13 -11.30 0.46 -9.13
C VAL A 13 -11.19 1.51 -8.03
N GLU A 14 -12.29 1.88 -7.40
CA GLU A 14 -12.30 2.90 -6.35
C GLU A 14 -11.48 2.47 -5.12
N ILE A 15 -11.67 1.24 -4.64
CA ILE A 15 -10.86 0.69 -3.54
C ILE A 15 -9.38 0.60 -3.94
N SER A 16 -9.09 0.27 -5.20
CA SER A 16 -7.71 0.21 -5.72
C SER A 16 -7.05 1.60 -5.72
N ARG A 17 -7.80 2.65 -6.07
CA ARG A 17 -7.32 4.05 -5.99
C ARG A 17 -7.08 4.49 -4.55
N GLN A 18 -7.99 4.15 -3.63
CA GLN A 18 -7.83 4.43 -2.20
C GLN A 18 -6.60 3.71 -1.62
N ALA A 19 -6.42 2.43 -1.95
CA ALA A 19 -5.24 1.68 -1.53
C ALA A 19 -3.94 2.29 -2.10
N LEU A 20 -3.98 2.75 -3.36
CA LEU A 20 -2.83 3.40 -3.98
C LEU A 20 -2.47 4.70 -3.26
N LEU A 21 -3.44 5.58 -3.01
CA LEU A 21 -3.23 6.83 -2.28
C LEU A 21 -2.65 6.59 -0.88
N GLN A 22 -3.17 5.61 -0.15
CA GLN A 22 -2.67 5.27 1.19
C GLN A 22 -1.22 4.76 1.13
N LEU A 23 -0.90 3.91 0.16
CA LEU A 23 0.47 3.43 -0.04
C LEU A 23 1.41 4.57 -0.44
N GLU A 24 0.98 5.52 -1.29
CA GLU A 24 1.77 6.70 -1.68
C GLU A 24 2.14 7.55 -0.46
N ILE A 25 1.18 7.76 0.44
CA ILE A 25 1.41 8.47 1.71
C ILE A 25 2.45 7.73 2.56
N GLN A 26 2.33 6.41 2.72
CA GLN A 26 3.28 5.61 3.49
C GLN A 26 4.69 5.63 2.91
N VAL A 27 4.83 5.50 1.59
CA VAL A 27 6.13 5.55 0.90
C VAL A 27 6.77 6.91 1.10
N LYS A 28 6.01 8.00 0.91
CA LYS A 28 6.49 9.36 1.10
C LYS A 28 7.00 9.56 2.53
N ASN A 29 6.22 9.17 3.53
CA ASN A 29 6.61 9.29 4.93
C ASN A 29 7.89 8.50 5.23
N THR A 30 8.02 7.28 4.71
CA THR A 30 9.22 6.44 4.88
C THR A 30 10.46 7.09 4.26
N ILE A 31 10.32 7.70 3.07
CA ILE A 31 11.43 8.40 2.41
C ILE A 31 11.79 9.67 3.19
N THR A 32 10.81 10.49 3.60
CA THR A 32 11.09 11.70 4.40
C THR A 32 11.78 11.37 5.72
N SER A 33 11.37 10.31 6.42
CA SER A 33 12.05 9.84 7.63
C SER A 33 13.47 9.32 7.39
N ASN A 34 13.83 8.97 6.16
CA ASN A 34 15.20 8.59 5.82
C ASN A 34 16.12 9.80 5.62
N ASP A 35 15.56 10.95 5.23
CA ASP A 35 16.31 12.16 4.89
C ASP A 35 16.48 13.08 6.11
N GLU A 36 15.48 13.12 6.99
CA GLU A 36 15.57 13.84 8.25
C GLU A 36 16.24 12.94 9.31
N ASN A 37 17.31 13.44 9.95
CA ASN A 37 18.00 12.77 11.05
C ASN A 37 17.16 12.87 12.35
N ILE A 38 15.91 12.36 12.33
CA ILE A 38 14.93 12.55 13.40
C ILE A 38 15.21 11.55 14.53
N LEU A 39 16.05 11.97 15.46
CA LEU A 39 16.16 11.40 16.80
C LEU A 39 15.57 12.38 17.83
N THR A 40 14.31 12.74 17.69
CA THR A 40 13.58 13.57 18.67
C THR A 40 12.22 12.96 19.02
N ASP A 41 11.78 13.22 20.26
CA ASP A 41 10.68 12.60 21.04
C ASP A 41 9.26 12.52 20.42
N ASN A 42 9.10 12.84 19.13
CA ASN A 42 7.83 12.72 18.39
C ASN A 42 7.56 11.31 17.83
N LEU A 43 8.35 10.29 18.18
CA LEU A 43 8.16 8.91 17.70
C LEU A 43 6.74 8.38 17.97
N SER A 44 6.20 8.66 19.15
CA SER A 44 4.96 8.00 19.60
C SER A 44 3.71 8.41 18.80
N ILE A 45 3.62 9.66 18.33
CA ILE A 45 2.46 10.14 17.54
C ILE A 45 2.56 9.65 16.09
N ASN A 46 3.77 9.68 15.52
CA ASN A 46 4.03 9.20 14.16
C ASN A 46 3.85 7.67 14.05
N GLU A 47 4.23 6.89 15.06
CA GLU A 47 4.05 5.44 15.09
C GLU A 47 2.58 5.03 15.13
N VAL A 48 1.77 5.67 15.96
CA VAL A 48 0.32 5.41 16.04
C VAL A 48 -0.37 5.76 14.73
N GLN A 49 -0.05 6.91 14.14
CA GLN A 49 -0.63 7.32 12.85
C GLN A 49 -0.16 6.41 11.69
N TYR A 50 1.09 5.95 11.71
CA TYR A 50 1.62 5.00 10.74
C TYR A 50 0.96 3.62 10.87
N GLN A 51 0.75 3.12 12.09
CA GLN A 51 0.05 1.87 12.37
C GLN A 51 -1.40 1.93 11.89
N LEU A 52 -2.10 3.03 12.19
CA LEU A 52 -3.49 3.23 11.80
C LEU A 52 -3.64 3.31 10.26
N ASN A 53 -2.69 3.97 9.58
CA ASN A 53 -2.63 3.98 8.11
C ASN A 53 -2.27 2.59 7.52
N SER A 54 -1.47 1.79 8.22
CA SER A 54 -1.06 0.45 7.78
C SER A 54 -2.21 -0.54 7.88
N GLU A 55 -2.98 -0.51 8.97
CA GLU A 55 -4.19 -1.33 9.14
C GLU A 55 -5.26 -0.94 8.12
N GLN A 56 -5.46 0.35 7.88
CA GLN A 56 -6.37 0.83 6.84
C GLN A 56 -5.98 0.32 5.45
N LEU A 57 -4.69 0.39 5.09
CA LEU A 57 -4.20 -0.13 3.82
C LEU A 57 -4.42 -1.64 3.70
N LEU A 58 -4.13 -2.39 4.78
CA LEU A 58 -4.34 -3.84 4.79
C LEU A 58 -5.82 -4.19 4.59
N ASN A 59 -6.72 -3.48 5.27
CA ASN A 59 -8.18 -3.66 5.12
C ASN A 59 -8.66 -3.34 3.69
N LEU A 60 -8.14 -2.27 3.07
CA LEU A 60 -8.45 -1.93 1.68
C LEU A 60 -7.99 -3.03 0.72
N LEU A 61 -6.77 -3.54 0.88
CA LEU A 61 -6.22 -4.61 0.05
C LEU A 61 -6.97 -5.94 0.24
N ALA A 62 -7.34 -6.29 1.47
CA ALA A 62 -8.14 -7.47 1.75
C ALA A 62 -9.53 -7.38 1.11
N LYS A 63 -10.21 -6.24 1.26
CA LYS A 63 -11.51 -5.98 0.64
C LYS A 63 -11.41 -6.04 -0.89
N ARG A 64 -10.37 -5.43 -1.46
CA ARG A 64 -10.08 -5.47 -2.90
C ARG A 64 -9.94 -6.90 -3.39
N GLN A 65 -9.12 -7.71 -2.72
CA GLN A 65 -8.88 -9.10 -3.09
C GLN A 65 -10.18 -9.91 -3.06
N ALA A 66 -10.99 -9.75 -2.01
CA ALA A 66 -12.27 -10.43 -1.91
C ALA A 66 -13.22 -10.07 -3.07
N LEU A 67 -13.30 -8.79 -3.45
CA LEU A 67 -14.13 -8.35 -4.57
C LEU A 67 -13.63 -8.88 -5.92
N ILE A 68 -12.31 -8.93 -6.13
CA ILE A 68 -11.71 -9.50 -7.34
C ILE A 68 -11.99 -11.00 -7.43
N SER A 69 -11.80 -11.74 -6.34
CA SER A 69 -12.14 -13.17 -6.28
C SER A 69 -13.62 -13.41 -6.61
N GLN A 70 -14.52 -12.66 -5.96
CA GLN A 70 -15.95 -12.73 -6.26
C GLN A 70 -16.27 -12.36 -7.71
N LEU A 71 -15.55 -11.43 -8.32
CA LEU A 71 -15.74 -11.05 -9.72
C LEU A 71 -15.49 -12.26 -10.64
N PHE A 72 -14.38 -12.97 -10.44
CA PHE A 72 -14.03 -14.13 -11.27
C PHE A 72 -14.84 -15.38 -10.96
N GLU A 73 -15.39 -15.50 -9.75
CA GLU A 73 -16.36 -16.55 -9.39
C GLU A 73 -17.72 -16.36 -10.08
N ASN A 74 -18.16 -15.09 -10.22
CA ASN A 74 -19.52 -14.79 -10.66
C ASN A 74 -19.66 -14.44 -12.15
N TYR A 75 -18.55 -14.15 -12.84
CA TYR A 75 -18.58 -13.69 -14.23
C TYR A 75 -17.59 -14.45 -15.11
N THR A 76 -18.09 -14.90 -16.25
CA THR A 76 -17.26 -15.54 -17.28
C THR A 76 -16.39 -14.52 -18.02
N GLN A 77 -15.31 -14.98 -18.65
CA GLN A 77 -14.45 -14.14 -19.49
C GLN A 77 -15.24 -13.35 -20.55
N LYS A 78 -16.25 -13.96 -21.19
CA LYS A 78 -17.08 -13.30 -22.21
C LYS A 78 -17.92 -12.16 -21.64
N GLN A 79 -18.36 -12.27 -20.39
CA GLN A 79 -19.11 -11.21 -19.72
C GLN A 79 -18.17 -10.08 -19.30
N LEU A 80 -16.99 -10.44 -18.77
CA LEU A 80 -15.94 -9.50 -18.40
C LEU A 80 -15.41 -8.70 -19.58
N SER A 81 -15.28 -9.32 -20.77
CA SER A 81 -14.78 -8.65 -21.97
C SER A 81 -15.68 -7.52 -22.49
N VAL A 82 -16.91 -7.36 -21.97
CA VAL A 82 -17.76 -6.20 -22.29
C VAL A 82 -17.26 -4.94 -21.59
N GLU A 83 -16.54 -5.08 -20.48
CA GLU A 83 -16.03 -3.96 -19.65
C GLU A 83 -14.49 -3.87 -19.70
N LEU A 84 -13.90 -4.11 -20.87
CA LEU A 84 -12.44 -4.15 -21.07
C LEU A 84 -11.72 -2.90 -20.55
N THR A 85 -12.32 -1.71 -20.71
CA THR A 85 -11.73 -0.45 -20.23
C THR A 85 -11.50 -0.47 -18.72
N MET A 86 -12.48 -0.93 -17.93
CA MET A 86 -12.34 -1.00 -16.48
C MET A 86 -11.39 -2.11 -16.05
N ILE A 87 -11.36 -3.25 -16.77
CA ILE A 87 -10.41 -4.32 -16.50
C ILE A 87 -8.97 -3.85 -16.75
N ASN A 88 -8.75 -3.11 -17.84
CA ASN A 88 -7.43 -2.54 -18.14
C ASN A 88 -7.03 -1.49 -17.10
N GLU A 89 -7.98 -0.71 -16.59
CA GLU A 89 -7.72 0.21 -15.47
C GLU A 89 -7.33 -0.56 -14.20
N MET A 90 -8.03 -1.65 -13.85
CA MET A 90 -7.67 -2.49 -12.72
C MET A 90 -6.23 -3.03 -12.84
N ILE A 91 -5.85 -3.52 -14.03
CA ILE A 91 -4.48 -4.01 -14.31
C ILE A 91 -3.46 -2.88 -14.14
N THR A 92 -3.77 -1.68 -14.64
CA THR A 92 -2.89 -0.51 -14.50
C THR A 92 -2.70 -0.13 -13.04
N LEU A 93 -3.77 -0.16 -12.24
CA LEU A 93 -3.72 0.10 -10.79
C LEU A 93 -2.90 -0.97 -10.05
N ASP A 94 -3.03 -2.25 -10.44
CA ASP A 94 -2.21 -3.34 -9.90
C ASP A 94 -0.72 -3.14 -10.16
N GLN A 95 -0.36 -2.73 -11.37
CA GLN A 95 1.02 -2.44 -11.73
C GLN A 95 1.58 -1.28 -10.89
N LYS A 96 0.79 -0.21 -10.70
CA LYS A 96 1.18 0.93 -9.85
C LYS A 96 1.36 0.52 -8.39
N LEU A 97 0.41 -0.22 -7.81
CA LEU A 97 0.49 -0.74 -6.45
C LEU A 97 1.73 -1.62 -6.25
N THR A 98 2.01 -2.51 -7.21
CA THR A 98 3.18 -3.39 -7.17
C THR A 98 4.49 -2.60 -7.20
N SER A 99 4.62 -1.67 -8.16
CA SER A 99 5.80 -0.81 -8.29
C SER A 99 6.05 0.00 -7.01
N LEU A 100 4.98 0.58 -6.46
CA LEU A 100 5.08 1.39 -5.27
C LEU A 100 5.39 0.58 -4.01
N SER A 101 4.82 -0.63 -3.89
CA SER A 101 5.13 -1.56 -2.81
C SER A 101 6.62 -1.97 -2.82
N GLN A 102 7.18 -2.23 -4.01
CA GLN A 102 8.59 -2.51 -4.18
C GLN A 102 9.47 -1.32 -3.76
N LYS A 103 9.10 -0.10 -4.16
CA LYS A 103 9.79 1.13 -3.71
C LYS A 103 9.73 1.29 -2.20
N ASN A 104 8.56 1.06 -1.59
CA ASN A 104 8.42 1.14 -0.13
C ASN A 104 9.32 0.14 0.58
N LYS A 105 9.34 -1.11 0.10
CA LYS A 105 10.21 -2.17 0.63
C LYS A 105 11.69 -1.77 0.60
N GLN A 106 12.13 -1.14 -0.49
CA GLN A 106 13.50 -0.64 -0.63
C GLN A 106 13.79 0.52 0.33
N ALA A 107 12.85 1.45 0.50
CA ALA A 107 12.97 2.58 1.44
C ALA A 107 13.08 2.09 2.90
N LEU A 108 12.24 1.13 3.29
CA LEU A 108 12.29 0.49 4.61
C LEU A 108 13.60 -0.27 4.83
N ALA A 109 14.06 -1.04 3.83
CA ALA A 109 15.35 -1.75 3.92
C ALA A 109 16.53 -0.78 4.13
N THR A 110 16.47 0.39 3.48
CA THR A 110 17.45 1.47 3.64
C THR A 110 17.39 2.05 5.05
N GLN A 111 16.19 2.31 5.58
CA GLN A 111 15.98 2.81 6.94
C GLN A 111 16.55 1.84 7.99
N VAL A 112 16.22 0.54 7.89
CA VAL A 112 16.74 -0.51 8.77
C VAL A 112 18.27 -0.57 8.71
N THR A 113 18.85 -0.42 7.51
CA THR A 113 20.31 -0.42 7.34
C THR A 113 20.96 0.81 7.97
N LYS A 114 20.36 1.99 7.84
CA LYS A 114 20.82 3.23 8.50
C LYS A 114 20.76 3.11 10.02
N LEU A 115 19.65 2.60 10.55
CA LEU A 115 19.47 2.36 12.00
C LEU A 115 20.53 1.41 12.55
N LYS A 116 20.80 0.29 11.87
CA LYS A 116 21.88 -0.65 12.25
C LYS A 116 23.27 -0.02 12.27
N LYS A 117 23.54 0.95 11.39
CA LYS A 117 24.85 1.61 11.28
C LYS A 117 25.01 2.82 12.21
N SER A 118 23.91 3.33 12.77
CA SER A 118 23.92 4.49 13.67
C SER A 118 24.78 4.22 14.91
N SER A 119 25.68 5.16 15.22
CA SER A 119 26.55 5.08 16.40
C SER A 119 25.74 5.00 17.68
N LYS A 120 24.62 5.73 17.77
CA LYS A 120 23.75 5.76 18.95
C LYS A 120 23.15 4.39 19.29
N VAL A 121 22.78 3.58 18.29
CA VAL A 121 22.31 2.20 18.50
C VAL A 121 23.45 1.29 18.96
N ARG A 122 24.64 1.46 18.37
CA ARG A 122 25.86 0.74 18.78
C ARG A 122 26.27 1.07 20.22
N ASP A 123 26.23 2.35 20.58
CA ASP A 123 26.60 2.84 21.91
C ASP A 123 25.58 2.41 22.98
N LEU A 124 24.29 2.32 22.63
CA LEU A 124 23.26 1.79 23.52
C LEU A 124 23.45 0.28 23.76
N TYR A 125 23.77 -0.48 22.70
CA TYR A 125 24.00 -1.92 22.80
C TYR A 125 25.29 -2.26 23.57
N ASN A 126 26.36 -1.48 23.37
CA ASN A 126 27.63 -1.63 24.10
C ASN A 126 27.56 -1.21 25.59
N LYS A 127 26.45 -0.60 26.03
CA LYS A 127 26.25 -0.16 27.42
C LYS A 127 25.68 -1.27 28.32
N TYR A 128 25.24 -2.38 27.72
CA TYR A 128 24.72 -3.58 28.38
C TYR A 128 25.59 -4.79 28.01
#